data_AF-A0A9D7KU90-F1
#
_entry.id   AF-A0A9D7KU90-F1
#
_cell.length_a   1.000
_cell.length_b   1.000
_cell.length_c   1.000
_cell.angle_alpha   90.00
_cell.angle_beta   90.00
_cell.angle_gamma   90.00
#
_symmetry.space_group_name_H-M   'P 1'
#
loop_
_entity.id
_entity.type
_entity.pdbx_description
1 polymer ?
#
loop_
_entity_poly.entity_id
_entity_poly.type
_entity_poly.pdbx_seq_one_letter_code
_entity_poly.pdbx_strand_id
1 'polypeptide(L)'
;MIILFEDYYLLVCNKPPGLSTEIQNHNYPSIEQLCLQYLQEKFPRRKNYYLRPVHRLDRAASGVVIFAKTYTALQNVNTQILNRKITKKYIAIVEGILNKKEDILKHWLLKDNLQKKVL
;
A
#
# COMPACT_ATOMS: atom_id res chain seq x y z
N MET A 1 -10.56 -9.52 3.90
CA MET A 1 -10.06 -8.12 3.72
C MET A 1 -10.95 -7.20 4.52
N ILE A 2 -10.40 -6.21 5.22
CA ILE A 2 -11.19 -5.21 5.98
C ILE A 2 -11.10 -3.86 5.25
N ILE A 3 -12.24 -3.23 4.99
CA ILE A 3 -12.33 -1.88 4.43
C ILE A 3 -12.36 -0.88 5.58
N LEU A 4 -11.46 0.08 5.56
CA LEU A 4 -11.33 1.13 6.57
C LEU A 4 -12.07 2.40 6.15
N PHE A 5 -12.06 2.68 4.85
CA PHE A 5 -12.72 3.84 4.26
C PHE A 5 -12.99 3.58 2.78
N GLU A 6 -14.14 4.06 2.28
CA GLU A 6 -14.44 4.06 0.85
C GLU A 6 -15.29 5.26 0.49
N ASP A 7 -14.89 5.99 -0.56
CA ASP A 7 -15.72 7.00 -1.21
C ASP A 7 -15.68 6.82 -2.74
N TYR A 8 -16.08 7.85 -3.50
CA TYR A 8 -16.02 7.81 -4.96
C TYR A 8 -14.58 7.72 -5.50
N TYR A 9 -13.62 8.37 -4.83
CA TYR A 9 -12.25 8.59 -5.29
C TYR A 9 -11.25 7.58 -4.73
N LEU A 10 -11.45 7.09 -3.50
CA LEU A 10 -10.50 6.29 -2.74
C LEU A 10 -11.17 5.04 -2.18
N LEU A 11 -10.37 3.97 -2.08
CA LEU A 11 -10.67 2.76 -1.32
C LEU A 11 -9.47 2.51 -0.40
N VAL A 12 -9.71 2.45 0.91
CA VAL A 12 -8.68 2.22 1.92
C VAL A 12 -9.00 0.94 2.65
N CYS A 13 -8.03 0.04 2.72
CA CYS A 13 -8.20 -1.27 3.35
C CYS A 13 -7.04 -1.60 4.30
N ASN A 14 -7.31 -2.50 5.24
CA ASN A 14 -6.28 -3.14 6.04
C ASN A 14 -5.77 -4.39 5.31
N LYS A 15 -4.55 -4.32 4.76
CA LYS A 15 -3.87 -5.41 4.08
C LYS A 15 -3.35 -6.42 5.10
N PRO A 16 -3.74 -7.71 5.02
CA PRO A 16 -3.11 -8.75 5.83
C PRO A 16 -1.65 -9.00 5.40
N PRO A 17 -0.81 -9.57 6.28
CA PRO A 17 0.50 -10.07 5.87
C PRO A 17 0.35 -11.25 4.91
N GLY A 18 1.37 -11.51 4.10
CA GLY A 18 1.40 -12.60 3.10
C GLY A 18 0.90 -12.21 1.71
N LEU A 19 0.15 -11.10 1.57
CA LEU A 19 -0.33 -10.59 0.28
C LEU A 19 0.59 -9.52 -0.30
N SER A 20 0.85 -9.56 -1.61
CA SER A 20 1.46 -8.42 -2.31
C SER A 20 0.48 -7.25 -2.38
N THR A 21 1.00 -6.02 -2.50
CA THR A 21 0.12 -4.86 -2.73
C THR A 21 -0.46 -4.87 -4.13
N GLU A 22 0.41 -5.00 -5.13
CA GLU A 22 0.05 -5.00 -6.54
C GLU A 22 -0.04 -6.42 -7.10
N ILE A 23 -0.80 -6.56 -8.18
CA ILE A 23 -0.82 -7.75 -9.02
C ILE A 23 0.54 -7.87 -9.71
N GLN A 24 1.28 -8.94 -9.41
CA GLN A 24 2.57 -9.22 -10.06
C GLN A 24 2.43 -10.37 -11.05
N ASN A 25 2.13 -11.57 -10.54
CA ASN A 25 1.95 -12.80 -11.32
C ASN A 25 0.70 -13.54 -10.82
N HIS A 26 0.03 -14.29 -11.70
CA HIS A 26 -1.23 -15.00 -11.40
C HIS A 26 -1.15 -15.98 -10.22
N ASN A 27 0.05 -16.45 -9.86
CA ASN A 27 0.24 -17.45 -8.80
C ASN A 27 0.29 -16.86 -7.39
N TYR A 28 0.33 -15.52 -7.22
CA TYR A 28 0.42 -14.89 -5.91
C TYR A 28 -0.76 -13.94 -5.66
N PRO A 29 -1.55 -14.17 -4.60
CA PRO A 29 -2.69 -13.32 -4.28
C PRO A 29 -2.20 -11.92 -3.87
N SER A 30 -2.90 -10.90 -4.36
CA SER A 30 -2.65 -9.50 -4.03
C SER A 30 -3.87 -8.85 -3.38
N ILE A 31 -3.64 -7.82 -2.58
CA ILE A 31 -4.75 -7.04 -2.02
C ILE A 31 -5.46 -6.22 -3.11
N GLU A 32 -4.75 -5.78 -4.15
CA GLU A 32 -5.36 -5.13 -5.33
C GLU A 32 -6.41 -6.04 -5.98
N GLN A 33 -6.11 -7.32 -6.17
CA GLN A 33 -7.07 -8.29 -6.73
C GLN A 33 -8.29 -8.47 -5.83
N LEU A 34 -8.11 -8.59 -4.51
CA LEU A 34 -9.23 -8.70 -3.56
C LEU A 34 -10.11 -7.44 -3.56
N CYS A 35 -9.49 -6.26 -3.67
CA CYS A 35 -10.22 -5.00 -3.78
C CYS A 35 -10.98 -4.90 -5.12
N LEU A 36 -10.40 -5.35 -6.23
CA LEU A 36 -11.08 -5.40 -7.53
C LEU A 36 -12.29 -6.33 -7.49
N GLN A 37 -12.13 -7.53 -6.94
CA GLN A 37 -13.22 -8.49 -6.76
C GLN A 37 -14.34 -7.89 -5.90
N TYR A 38 -14.00 -7.28 -4.77
CA TYR A 38 -14.97 -6.58 -3.91
C TYR A 38 -15.78 -5.52 -4.69
N LEU A 39 -15.11 -4.70 -5.51
CA LEU A 39 -15.79 -3.67 -6.29
C LEU A 39 -16.70 -4.27 -7.37
N GLN A 40 -16.27 -5.36 -8.01
CA GLN A 40 -17.07 -6.10 -8.99
C GLN A 40 -18.34 -6.68 -8.39
N GLU A 41 -18.23 -7.31 -7.22
CA GLU A 41 -19.37 -7.87 -6.47
C GLU A 41 -20.33 -6.77 -6.00
N LYS A 42 -19.80 -5.63 -5.52
CA LYS A 42 -20.60 -4.52 -5.02
C LYS A 42 -21.32 -3.74 -6.13
N PHE A 43 -20.71 -3.61 -7.32
CA PHE A 43 -21.25 -2.79 -8.42
C PHE A 43 -21.37 -3.57 -9.75
N PRO A 44 -22.10 -4.70 -9.81
CA PRO A 44 -22.02 -5.68 -10.91
C PRO A 44 -22.37 -5.13 -12.30
N ARG A 45 -23.09 -4.00 -12.39
CA ARG A 45 -23.42 -3.33 -13.66
C ARG A 45 -22.27 -2.51 -14.26
N ARG A 46 -21.22 -2.23 -13.50
CA ARG A 46 -20.07 -1.44 -13.95
C ARG A 46 -19.10 -2.34 -14.71
N LYS A 47 -18.83 -2.01 -15.97
CA LYS A 47 -18.00 -2.82 -16.88
C LYS A 47 -16.50 -2.71 -16.58
N ASN A 48 -16.02 -1.53 -16.19
CA ASN A 48 -14.60 -1.27 -15.96
C ASN A 48 -14.35 -0.61 -14.60
N TYR A 49 -13.37 -1.14 -13.87
CA TYR A 49 -12.89 -0.61 -12.61
C TYR A 49 -11.48 -0.08 -12.79
N TYR A 50 -11.32 1.24 -12.61
CA TYR A 50 -10.00 1.80 -12.39
C TYR A 50 -9.69 1.67 -10.91
N LEU A 51 -8.66 0.91 -10.57
CA LEU A 51 -8.15 0.81 -9.22
C LEU A 51 -6.63 0.71 -9.29
N ARG A 52 -5.92 1.61 -8.60
CA ARG A 52 -4.46 1.60 -8.52
C ARG A 52 -4.00 1.92 -7.11
N PRO A 53 -3.04 1.19 -6.54
CA PRO A 53 -2.46 1.57 -5.25
C PRO A 53 -1.70 2.89 -5.37
N VAL A 54 -1.86 3.79 -4.39
CA VAL A 54 -1.08 5.05 -4.35
C VAL A 54 0.29 4.86 -3.68
N HIS A 55 0.44 3.79 -2.89
CA HIS A 55 1.67 3.35 -2.28
C HIS A 55 1.63 1.84 -2.05
N ARG A 56 2.79 1.24 -1.77
CA ARG A 56 2.89 -0.19 -1.49
C ARG A 56 3.31 -0.48 -0.05
N LEU A 57 2.85 -1.63 0.43
CA LEU A 57 3.43 -2.34 1.55
C LEU A 57 4.08 -3.63 1.03
N ASP A 58 5.14 -4.06 1.71
CA ASP A 58 5.79 -5.33 1.39
C ASP A 58 4.87 -6.51 1.68
N ARG A 59 5.18 -7.65 1.06
CA ARG A 59 4.36 -8.86 1.18
C ARG A 59 4.20 -9.29 2.65
N ALA A 60 5.28 -9.24 3.42
CA ALA A 60 5.27 -9.62 4.84
C ALA A 60 4.61 -8.57 5.74
N ALA A 61 4.60 -7.29 5.35
CA ALA A 61 3.99 -6.22 6.13
C ALA A 61 2.46 -6.30 6.10
N SER A 62 1.81 -5.79 7.14
CA SER A 62 0.36 -5.61 7.20
C SER A 62 0.02 -4.13 7.43
N GLY A 63 -1.26 -3.77 7.33
CA GLY A 63 -1.75 -2.45 7.68
C GLY A 63 -2.40 -1.69 6.53
N VAL A 64 -2.49 -0.38 6.69
CA VAL A 64 -3.28 0.50 5.81
C VAL A 64 -2.68 0.58 4.41
N VAL A 65 -3.51 0.32 3.40
CA VAL A 65 -3.20 0.54 1.98
C VAL A 65 -4.31 1.39 1.38
N ILE A 66 -3.91 2.43 0.64
CA ILE A 66 -4.81 3.33 -0.07
C ILE A 66 -4.77 2.97 -1.56
N PHE A 67 -5.95 2.84 -2.15
CA PHE A 67 -6.19 2.69 -3.58
C PHE A 67 -6.95 3.89 -4.12
N ALA A 68 -6.54 4.38 -5.29
CA ALA A 68 -7.27 5.37 -6.06
C ALA A 68 -8.24 4.69 -7.04
N LYS A 69 -9.50 5.10 -7.00
CA LYS A 69 -10.60 4.64 -7.88
C LYS A 69 -10.73 5.46 -9.17
N THR A 70 -9.93 6.53 -9.30
CA THR A 70 -9.85 7.40 -10.50
C THR A 70 -8.41 7.83 -10.75
N TYR A 71 -8.09 8.18 -11.99
CA TYR A 71 -6.77 8.68 -12.38
C TYR A 71 -6.42 10.01 -11.69
N THR A 72 -7.39 10.93 -11.60
CA THR A 72 -7.21 12.23 -10.93
C THR A 72 -6.93 12.06 -9.44
N ALA A 73 -7.62 11.14 -8.75
CA ALA A 73 -7.32 10.80 -7.36
C ALA A 73 -5.90 10.25 -7.20
N LEU A 74 -5.46 9.35 -8.10
CA LEU A 74 -4.09 8.82 -8.08
C LEU A 74 -3.05 9.94 -8.17
N GLN A 75 -3.20 10.86 -9.14
CA GLN A 75 -2.29 11.99 -9.30
C GLN A 75 -2.28 12.92 -8.08
N ASN A 76 -3.45 13.25 -7.54
CA ASN A 76 -3.57 14.15 -6.39
C ASN A 76 -2.95 13.55 -5.13
N VAL A 77 -3.18 12.27 -4.85
CA VAL A 77 -2.61 11.61 -3.67
C VAL A 77 -1.11 11.42 -3.85
N ASN A 78 -0.62 11.04 -5.04
CA ASN A 78 0.82 10.97 -5.31
C ASN A 78 1.51 12.32 -5.11
N THR A 79 0.89 13.41 -5.55
CA THR A 79 1.39 14.78 -5.32
C THR A 79 1.47 15.10 -3.83
N GLN A 80 0.50 14.66 -3.03
CA GLN A 80 0.54 14.82 -1.57
C GLN A 80 1.65 13.99 -0.91
N ILE A 81 1.91 12.77 -1.40
CA ILE A 81 3.02 11.93 -0.95
C ILE A 81 4.36 12.61 -1.26
N LEU A 82 4.54 13.09 -2.50
CA LEU A 82 5.75 13.80 -2.94
C LEU A 82 6.00 15.05 -2.09
N ASN A 83 4.95 15.82 -1.81
CA ASN A 83 5.01 17.01 -0.97
C ASN A 83 5.02 16.71 0.55
N ARG A 84 5.21 15.44 0.95
CA ARG A 84 5.26 14.98 2.36
C ARG A 84 4.05 15.42 3.21
N LYS A 85 2.87 15.56 2.59
CA LYS A 85 1.61 15.92 3.27
C LYS A 85 0.91 14.71 3.91
N ILE A 86 1.37 13.49 3.62
CA ILE A 86 0.83 12.26 4.19
C ILE A 86 1.76 11.72 5.26
N THR A 87 1.24 11.59 6.48
CA THR A 87 1.93 10.93 7.60
C THR A 87 1.66 9.44 7.59
N LYS A 88 2.72 8.63 7.57
CA LYS A 88 2.65 7.17 7.68
C LYS A 88 3.30 6.74 9.00
N LYS A 89 2.58 5.99 9.82
CA LYS A 89 3.06 5.47 11.11
C LYS A 89 3.03 3.95 11.06
N TYR A 90 4.10 3.32 11.54
CA TYR A 90 4.28 1.87 11.55
C TYR A 90 4.61 1.41 12.96
N ILE A 91 4.16 0.21 13.28
CA ILE A 91 4.57 -0.51 14.48
C ILE A 91 5.46 -1.67 14.02
N ALA A 92 6.61 -1.83 14.66
CA ALA A 92 7.55 -2.90 14.38
C ALA A 92 8.10 -3.45 15.70
N ILE A 93 8.39 -4.75 15.70
CA ILE A 93 9.19 -5.40 16.74
C ILE A 93 10.61 -5.49 16.20
N VAL A 94 11.58 -5.06 17.00
CA VAL A 94 13.00 -5.04 16.64
C VAL A 94 13.80 -5.87 17.64
N GLU A 95 14.95 -6.36 17.19
CA GLU A 95 15.90 -7.08 18.03
C GLU A 95 16.87 -6.10 18.72
N GLY A 96 17.24 -6.40 19.97
CA GLY A 96 18.17 -5.61 20.77
C GLY A 96 17.50 -4.65 21.76
N ILE A 97 18.33 -3.97 22.55
CA ILE A 97 17.89 -2.95 23.52
C ILE A 97 18.26 -1.58 22.95
N LEU A 98 17.26 -0.73 22.75
CA LEU A 98 17.47 0.64 22.28
C LEU A 98 17.98 1.51 23.44
N ASN A 99 19.08 2.23 23.22
CA ASN A 99 19.67 3.12 24.22
C ASN A 99 18.81 4.37 24.50
N LYS A 100 17.88 4.70 23.59
CA LYS A 100 16.96 5.84 23.71
C LYS A 100 15.52 5.39 23.47
N LYS A 101 14.57 6.05 24.12
CA LYS A 101 13.13 5.80 23.92
C LYS A 101 12.60 6.34 22.58
N GLU A 102 13.24 7.38 22.05
CA GLU A 102 12.94 7.98 20.75
C GLU A 102 14.21 8.54 20.12
N ASP A 103 14.34 8.43 18.80
CA ASP A 103 15.40 9.07 18.01
C ASP A 103 15.00 9.11 16.52
N ILE A 104 15.78 9.84 15.71
CA ILE A 104 15.63 9.91 14.26
C ILE A 104 16.81 9.19 13.59
N LEU A 105 16.53 8.05 12.96
CA LEU A 105 17.50 7.36 12.12
C LEU A 105 17.60 8.05 10.75
N LYS A 106 18.79 8.58 10.40
CA LYS A 106 19.11 9.10 9.07
C LYS A 106 20.26 8.27 8.48
N HIS A 107 19.97 7.54 7.40
CA HIS A 107 20.96 6.71 6.73
C HIS A 107 20.68 6.64 5.22
N TRP A 108 21.69 6.26 4.46
CA TRP A 108 21.56 5.94 3.04
C TRP A 108 20.95 4.55 2.86
N LEU A 109 20.18 4.39 1.79
CA LEU A 109 19.69 3.10 1.31
C LEU A 109 20.39 2.78 -0.01
N LEU A 110 21.08 1.64 -0.08
CA LEU A 110 21.78 1.23 -1.29
C LEU A 110 20.88 0.31 -2.09
N LYS A 111 20.64 0.60 -3.37
CA LYS A 111 19.83 -0.28 -4.21
C LYS A 111 20.75 -1.17 -5.06
N ASP A 112 20.70 -2.47 -4.81
CA ASP A 112 21.28 -3.46 -5.71
C ASP A 112 20.34 -3.64 -6.91
N ASN A 113 20.76 -3.12 -8.06
CA ASN A 113 19.98 -3.16 -9.30
C ASN A 113 19.95 -4.56 -9.93
N LEU A 114 20.92 -5.43 -9.65
CA LEU A 114 20.97 -6.80 -10.17
C LEU A 114 19.97 -7.68 -9.43
N GLN A 115 19.92 -7.59 -8.10
CA GLN A 115 18.99 -8.37 -7.27
C GLN A 115 17.65 -7.68 -7.01
N LYS A 116 17.48 -6.42 -7.44
CA LYS A 116 16.32 -5.56 -7.15
C LYS A 116 16.02 -5.47 -5.64
N LYS A 117 17.05 -5.47 -4.80
CA LYS A 117 16.96 -5.35 -3.35
C LYS A 117 17.47 -3.98 -2.88
N VAL A 118 16.89 -3.47 -1.80
CA VAL A 118 17.46 -2.34 -1.07
C VAL A 118 18.24 -2.92 0.12
N LEU A 119 19.52 -2.60 0.18
CA LEU A 119 20.48 -2.93 1.22
C LEU A 119 20.64 -1.74 2.18
#